data_AF-R7S388-F1
#
_entry.id   AF-R7S388-F1
#
_cell.length_a   1.000
_cell.length_b   1.000
_cell.length_c   1.000
_cell.angle_alpha   90.00
_cell.angle_beta   90.00
_cell.angle_gamma   90.00
#
_symmetry.space_group_name_H-M   'P 1'
#
loop_
_entity.id
_entity.type
_entity.pdbx_description
1 polymer ?
#
loop_
_entity_poly.entity_id
_entity_poly.type
_entity_poly.pdbx_seq_one_letter_code
_entity_poly.pdbx_strand_id
1 'polypeptide(L)'
;MAALPEIQKAIRWHPPSYDIRVEDIPIPSLEQPDDAIIKIKLAGLCGSDLHIYRGHEDVHEELVCGHEFIGTVVALGSNFSPSHAKGRPQLYSTLKIGDEVISPFTVSCGECHFCRVGFTCRCIHSKLFGIHDLPGGQAQYVRVPKAGGTLFRIPGGRTGVHDASYLLLGDILPTGLFAVMQLLQNQKIAPMLQGKSWPLNAWPFHPSNTKEAYGAELLSSLPLLEKDRSLTIAVVGLGPVGICAFVSLLDAISETSRPCPVRLVAVDPLHSRREKVQKIHDAMDVKYRLGQNDLVIASIEDAPGVVEKWTDGVGCNGILEVVGNNSALSLAYDLVRPFGIISSVGVHQGPPLPFTGRQVYDKNVSFDFGRCPVRALFPLASEVLSRHLGIFGSVGQGQSLVERIVGFDEAARWYEEFDKGRCGKVVFDPWK
;
A
#
# COMPACT_ATOMS: atom_id res chain seq x y z
N MET A 1 -17.59 -32.52 -5.13
CA MET A 1 -16.28 -31.85 -4.90
C MET A 1 -15.31 -32.91 -4.43
N ALA A 2 -14.05 -32.85 -4.87
CA ALA A 2 -13.01 -33.68 -4.27
C ALA A 2 -12.91 -33.33 -2.77
N ALA A 3 -12.74 -34.34 -1.92
CA ALA A 3 -12.43 -34.10 -0.52
C ALA A 3 -11.13 -33.30 -0.41
N LEU A 4 -11.09 -32.30 0.48
CA LEU A 4 -9.84 -31.61 0.78
C LEU A 4 -8.87 -32.57 1.48
N PRO A 5 -7.54 -32.44 1.27
CA PRO A 5 -6.56 -33.27 1.97
C PRO A 5 -6.59 -33.00 3.48
N GLU A 6 -6.06 -33.93 4.29
CA GLU A 6 -5.99 -33.73 5.75
C GLU A 6 -4.84 -32.78 6.15
N ILE A 7 -3.74 -32.81 5.40
CA ILE A 7 -2.52 -32.03 5.63
C ILE A 7 -2.19 -31.14 4.43
N GLN A 8 -1.38 -30.12 4.69
CA GLN A 8 -0.85 -29.16 3.73
C GLN A 8 0.54 -28.67 4.13
N LYS A 9 1.31 -28.20 3.14
CA LYS A 9 2.55 -27.45 3.40
C LYS A 9 2.28 -25.99 3.72
N ALA A 10 3.00 -25.46 4.70
CA ALA A 10 3.01 -24.05 5.05
C ALA A 10 4.41 -23.55 5.43
N ILE A 11 4.69 -22.28 5.13
CA ILE A 11 5.85 -21.56 5.64
C ILE A 11 5.51 -21.10 7.06
N ARG A 12 6.30 -21.53 8.03
CA ARG A 12 6.13 -21.23 9.44
C ARG A 12 7.33 -20.50 10.00
N TRP A 13 7.06 -19.45 10.77
CA TRP A 13 8.07 -18.75 11.55
C TRP A 13 8.12 -19.33 12.96
N HIS A 14 9.33 -19.54 13.46
CA HIS A 14 9.62 -20.01 14.80
C HIS A 14 10.28 -18.89 15.62
N PRO A 15 9.81 -18.63 16.87
CA PRO A 15 10.43 -17.63 17.72
C PRO A 15 11.85 -18.04 18.16
N PRO A 16 12.71 -17.09 18.56
CA PRO A 16 12.41 -15.67 18.72
C PRO A 16 12.68 -14.81 17.47
N SER A 17 13.45 -15.30 16.49
CA SER A 17 13.78 -14.56 15.26
C SER A 17 14.52 -15.44 14.26
N TYR A 18 14.53 -15.02 12.99
CA TYR A 18 15.28 -15.54 11.85
C TYR A 18 15.06 -17.03 11.49
N ASP A 19 14.06 -17.69 12.07
CA ASP A 19 13.79 -19.11 11.85
C ASP A 19 12.52 -19.31 11.02
N ILE A 20 12.71 -19.67 9.75
CA ILE A 20 11.65 -19.98 8.79
C ILE A 20 11.78 -21.45 8.38
N ARG A 21 10.70 -22.20 8.53
CA ARG A 21 10.62 -23.62 8.20
C ARG A 21 9.43 -23.90 7.31
N VAL A 22 9.53 -24.93 6.48
CA VAL A 22 8.41 -25.43 5.69
C VAL A 22 7.97 -26.75 6.30
N GLU A 23 6.72 -26.80 6.73
CA GLU A 23 6.19 -27.88 7.56
C GLU A 23 4.84 -28.37 7.01
N ASP A 24 4.58 -29.67 7.17
CA ASP A 24 3.26 -30.24 6.95
C ASP A 24 2.38 -29.99 8.19
N ILE A 25 1.26 -29.29 8.00
CA ILE A 25 0.28 -28.95 9.04
C ILE A 25 -1.14 -29.35 8.59
N PRO A 26 -2.12 -29.46 9.51
CA PRO A 26 -3.51 -29.67 9.11
C PRO A 26 -4.03 -28.57 8.18
N ILE A 27 -4.93 -28.94 7.26
CA ILE A 27 -5.69 -27.93 6.51
C ILE A 27 -6.59 -27.13 7.45
N PRO A 28 -6.91 -25.86 7.16
CA PRO A 28 -7.90 -25.14 7.92
C PRO A 28 -9.30 -25.72 7.69
N SER A 29 -10.17 -25.60 8.69
CA SER A 29 -11.60 -25.89 8.58
C SER A 29 -12.42 -24.61 8.45
N LEU A 30 -13.68 -24.75 8.01
CA LEU A 30 -14.65 -23.66 8.13
C LEU A 30 -15.09 -23.55 9.59
N GLU A 31 -14.83 -22.42 10.23
CA GLU A 31 -15.20 -22.20 11.63
C GLU A 31 -16.51 -21.42 11.75
N GLN A 32 -16.80 -20.55 10.78
CA GLN A 32 -17.97 -19.68 10.79
C GLN A 32 -18.75 -19.75 9.46
N PRO A 33 -20.06 -19.45 9.48
CA PRO A 33 -20.90 -19.40 8.28
C PRO A 33 -20.41 -18.44 7.17
N ASP A 34 -19.63 -17.42 7.53
CA ASP A 34 -19.09 -16.41 6.62
C ASP A 34 -17.66 -16.71 6.14
N ASP A 35 -17.11 -17.87 6.49
CA ASP A 35 -15.75 -18.26 6.11
C ASP A 35 -15.69 -18.78 4.68
N ALA A 36 -14.50 -18.71 4.08
CA ALA A 36 -14.13 -19.47 2.90
C ALA A 36 -12.80 -20.17 3.12
N ILE A 37 -12.58 -21.30 2.44
CA ILE A 37 -11.25 -21.90 2.31
C ILE A 37 -10.77 -21.63 0.88
N ILE A 38 -9.58 -21.07 0.76
CA ILE A 38 -8.94 -20.75 -0.51
C ILE A 38 -7.78 -21.70 -0.72
N LYS A 39 -7.75 -22.38 -1.87
CA LYS A 39 -6.56 -23.08 -2.36
C LYS A 39 -5.64 -22.05 -2.95
N ILE A 40 -4.53 -21.77 -2.27
CA ILE A 40 -3.58 -20.74 -2.67
C ILE A 40 -2.94 -21.11 -3.99
N LYS A 41 -2.84 -20.14 -4.90
CA LYS A 41 -2.09 -20.24 -6.13
C LYS A 41 -0.71 -19.61 -5.98
N LEU A 42 -0.65 -18.42 -5.39
CA LEU A 42 0.57 -17.69 -5.10
C LEU A 42 0.43 -16.92 -3.78
N ALA A 43 1.52 -16.82 -3.03
CA ALA A 43 1.62 -16.05 -1.80
C ALA A 43 2.82 -15.09 -1.84
N GLY A 44 2.64 -13.86 -1.41
CA GLY A 44 3.69 -12.83 -1.42
C GLY A 44 4.53 -12.84 -0.15
N LEU A 45 5.78 -12.40 -0.29
CA LEU A 45 6.60 -11.94 0.81
C LEU A 45 6.51 -10.41 0.91
N CYS A 46 6.14 -9.88 2.07
CA CYS A 46 6.03 -8.45 2.33
C CYS A 46 7.10 -7.96 3.32
N GLY A 47 7.43 -6.68 3.26
CA GLY A 47 8.35 -6.04 4.22
C GLY A 47 7.86 -6.15 5.66
N SER A 48 6.54 -6.16 5.87
CA SER A 48 5.92 -6.34 7.18
C SER A 48 6.14 -7.74 7.77
N ASP A 49 6.25 -8.78 6.94
CA ASP A 49 6.59 -10.13 7.42
C ASP A 49 7.99 -10.14 8.06
N LEU A 50 8.88 -9.23 7.64
CA LEU A 50 10.22 -9.12 8.21
C LEU A 50 10.22 -8.59 9.66
N HIS A 51 9.17 -7.88 10.11
CA HIS A 51 9.10 -7.46 11.52
C HIS A 51 8.98 -8.65 12.45
N ILE A 52 8.13 -9.62 12.10
CA ILE A 52 8.01 -10.90 12.80
C ILE A 52 9.29 -11.70 12.61
N TYR A 53 9.78 -11.83 11.38
CA TYR A 53 11.01 -12.56 11.06
C TYR A 53 12.18 -12.11 11.94
N ARG A 54 12.39 -10.79 12.11
CA ARG A 54 13.48 -10.22 12.92
C ARG A 54 13.25 -10.27 14.43
N GLY A 55 12.08 -10.71 14.89
CA GLY A 55 11.71 -10.72 16.31
C GLY A 55 11.42 -9.32 16.88
N HIS A 56 10.96 -8.38 16.04
CA HIS A 56 10.61 -7.03 16.48
C HIS A 56 9.17 -6.92 17.02
N GLU A 57 8.36 -7.95 16.81
CA GLU A 57 7.00 -8.06 17.30
C GLU A 57 6.96 -8.89 18.59
N ASP A 58 6.02 -8.57 19.48
CA ASP A 58 5.79 -9.31 20.73
C ASP A 58 5.04 -10.63 20.45
N VAL A 59 5.70 -11.53 19.74
CA VAL A 59 5.19 -12.85 19.35
C VAL A 59 6.11 -13.93 19.91
N HIS A 60 5.54 -14.90 20.62
CA HIS A 60 6.30 -15.94 21.32
C HIS A 60 5.89 -17.36 20.91
N GLU A 61 5.13 -17.49 19.84
CA GLU A 61 4.63 -18.76 19.33
C GLU A 61 4.84 -18.88 17.82
N GLU A 62 4.74 -20.12 17.33
CA GLU A 62 4.91 -20.44 15.93
C GLU A 62 3.75 -19.91 15.08
N LEU A 63 4.05 -19.26 13.96
CA LEU A 63 3.04 -18.65 13.09
C LEU A 63 3.10 -19.22 11.68
N VAL A 64 1.94 -19.40 11.04
CA VAL A 64 1.87 -19.55 9.57
C VAL A 64 1.99 -18.15 8.96
N CYS A 65 2.99 -17.95 8.10
CA CYS A 65 3.38 -16.62 7.62
C CYS A 65 2.47 -16.05 6.50
N GLY A 66 2.60 -14.75 6.27
CA GLY A 66 2.15 -14.07 5.05
C GLY A 66 0.70 -13.62 5.02
N HIS A 67 0.46 -12.52 4.31
CA HIS A 67 -0.84 -11.85 4.24
C HIS A 67 -1.22 -11.38 2.84
N GLU A 68 -0.41 -11.71 1.83
CA GLU A 68 -0.69 -11.40 0.43
C GLU A 68 -0.89 -12.71 -0.32
N PHE A 69 -2.08 -12.95 -0.85
CA PHE A 69 -2.32 -14.19 -1.58
C PHE A 69 -3.46 -14.08 -2.60
N ILE A 70 -3.38 -14.99 -3.57
CA ILE A 70 -4.41 -15.24 -4.57
C ILE A 70 -4.65 -16.74 -4.67
N GLY A 71 -5.84 -17.14 -5.11
CA GLY A 71 -6.15 -18.55 -5.25
C GLY A 71 -7.58 -18.82 -5.64
N THR A 72 -7.99 -20.08 -5.51
CA THR A 72 -9.31 -20.56 -5.89
C THR A 72 -10.15 -20.85 -4.65
N VAL A 73 -11.39 -20.41 -4.61
CA VAL A 73 -12.35 -20.80 -3.57
C VAL A 73 -12.63 -22.31 -3.67
N VAL A 74 -12.35 -23.07 -2.60
CA VAL A 74 -12.59 -24.53 -2.56
C VAL A 74 -13.64 -24.96 -1.53
N ALA A 75 -13.94 -24.12 -0.54
CA ALA A 75 -15.06 -24.32 0.37
C ALA A 75 -15.66 -22.97 0.79
N LEU A 76 -16.95 -22.96 1.09
CA LEU A 76 -17.70 -21.79 1.54
C LEU A 76 -18.56 -22.17 2.75
N GLY A 77 -18.64 -21.27 3.72
CA GLY A 77 -19.57 -21.37 4.83
C GLY A 77 -21.03 -21.24 4.39
N SER A 78 -21.96 -21.60 5.28
CA SER A 78 -23.38 -21.74 4.96
C SER A 78 -24.08 -20.44 4.54
N ASN A 79 -23.49 -19.26 4.79
CA ASN A 79 -24.08 -17.98 4.41
C ASN A 79 -23.86 -17.61 2.94
N PHE A 80 -23.01 -18.33 2.19
CA PHE A 80 -22.84 -18.12 0.76
C PHE A 80 -23.88 -18.90 -0.06
N SER A 81 -25.15 -18.53 0.12
CA SER A 81 -26.23 -19.06 -0.73
C SER A 81 -27.22 -17.96 -1.13
N PRO A 82 -27.91 -18.10 -2.28
CA PRO A 82 -28.85 -17.09 -2.77
C PRO A 82 -29.93 -16.69 -1.75
N SER A 83 -30.34 -17.61 -0.87
CA SER A 83 -31.37 -17.37 0.15
C SER A 83 -30.89 -16.54 1.35
N HIS A 84 -29.59 -16.53 1.66
CA HIS A 84 -29.02 -15.87 2.83
C HIS A 84 -28.59 -14.40 2.56
N ALA A 85 -28.76 -13.92 1.33
CA ALA A 85 -28.44 -12.55 0.94
C ALA A 85 -29.43 -11.50 1.49
N LYS A 86 -30.60 -11.92 2.00
CA LYS A 86 -31.68 -10.99 2.36
C LYS A 86 -31.31 -10.19 3.61
N GLY A 87 -31.15 -8.88 3.45
CA GLY A 87 -30.78 -7.96 4.53
C GLY A 87 -29.27 -7.84 4.78
N ARG A 88 -28.44 -8.49 3.96
CA ARG A 88 -26.97 -8.38 3.98
C ARG A 88 -26.47 -7.70 2.71
N PRO A 89 -25.26 -7.12 2.70
CA PRO A 89 -24.72 -6.55 1.48
C PRO A 89 -24.45 -7.67 0.45
N GLN A 90 -24.65 -7.35 -0.84
CA GLN A 90 -24.58 -8.31 -1.95
C GLN A 90 -23.25 -9.09 -2.01
N LEU A 91 -22.17 -8.53 -1.47
CA LEU A 91 -20.88 -9.18 -1.36
C LEU A 91 -20.92 -10.60 -0.76
N TYR A 92 -21.85 -10.93 0.14
CA TYR A 92 -22.00 -12.28 0.71
C TYR A 92 -22.74 -13.29 -0.20
N SER A 93 -23.25 -12.88 -1.36
CA SER A 93 -23.89 -13.76 -2.34
C SER A 93 -23.14 -13.89 -3.66
N THR A 94 -21.93 -13.30 -3.75
CA THR A 94 -21.16 -13.24 -5.00
C THR A 94 -20.17 -14.38 -5.19
N LEU A 95 -19.63 -14.95 -4.10
CA LEU A 95 -18.60 -15.99 -4.17
C LEU A 95 -19.20 -17.37 -4.44
N LYS A 96 -18.49 -18.14 -5.26
CA LYS A 96 -18.79 -19.54 -5.59
C LYS A 96 -17.51 -20.37 -5.52
N ILE A 97 -17.67 -21.65 -5.26
CA ILE A 97 -16.57 -22.61 -5.35
C ILE A 97 -16.09 -22.65 -6.81
N GLY A 98 -14.77 -22.58 -6.99
CA GLY A 98 -14.11 -22.42 -8.28
C GLY A 98 -13.83 -20.96 -8.69
N ASP A 99 -14.32 -19.97 -7.94
CA ASP A 99 -13.96 -18.57 -8.20
C ASP A 99 -12.47 -18.34 -7.90
N GLU A 100 -11.77 -17.68 -8.83
CA GLU A 100 -10.45 -17.11 -8.57
C GLU A 100 -10.60 -15.81 -7.79
N VAL A 101 -9.82 -15.65 -6.72
CA VAL A 101 -9.92 -14.53 -5.79
C VAL A 101 -8.56 -13.95 -5.40
N ILE A 102 -8.56 -12.67 -5.04
CA ILE A 102 -7.47 -11.96 -4.37
C ILE A 102 -7.96 -11.56 -2.97
N SER A 103 -7.09 -11.68 -1.97
CA SER A 103 -7.39 -11.20 -0.63
C SER A 103 -6.65 -9.89 -0.32
N PRO A 104 -7.37 -8.85 0.14
CA PRO A 104 -6.80 -7.83 1.00
C PRO A 104 -6.09 -8.45 2.22
N PHE A 105 -4.98 -7.84 2.66
CA PHE A 105 -4.18 -8.34 3.78
C PHE A 105 -4.85 -8.25 5.16
N THR A 106 -5.97 -7.53 5.27
CA THR A 106 -6.83 -7.54 6.46
C THR A 106 -8.25 -7.92 6.12
N VAL A 107 -8.87 -8.69 7.02
CA VAL A 107 -10.29 -9.02 6.96
C VAL A 107 -11.16 -7.77 7.11
N SER A 108 -12.24 -7.68 6.33
CA SER A 108 -13.27 -6.67 6.53
C SER A 108 -14.65 -7.27 6.34
N CYS A 109 -15.63 -6.88 7.17
CA CYS A 109 -16.96 -7.50 7.13
C CYS A 109 -17.88 -6.94 6.05
N GLY A 110 -17.60 -5.75 5.51
CA GLY A 110 -18.50 -5.05 4.58
C GLY A 110 -19.81 -4.55 5.21
N GLU A 111 -20.02 -4.78 6.51
CA GLU A 111 -21.31 -4.56 7.18
C GLU A 111 -21.26 -3.47 8.26
N CYS A 112 -20.15 -3.29 8.99
CA CYS A 112 -20.09 -2.33 10.10
C CYS A 112 -20.01 -0.87 9.62
N HIS A 113 -20.17 0.10 10.52
CA HIS A 113 -20.07 1.53 10.21
C HIS A 113 -18.79 1.86 9.42
N PHE A 114 -17.61 1.47 9.94
CA PHE A 114 -16.31 1.71 9.29
C PHE A 114 -16.24 1.11 7.88
N CYS A 115 -16.76 -0.10 7.67
CA CYS A 115 -16.79 -0.70 6.34
C CYS A 115 -17.71 0.09 5.38
N ARG A 116 -18.90 0.49 5.84
CA ARG A 116 -19.89 1.20 5.00
C ARG A 116 -19.44 2.60 4.58
N VAL A 117 -18.62 3.26 5.39
CA VAL A 117 -18.04 4.58 5.06
C VAL A 117 -16.65 4.49 4.38
N GLY A 118 -16.16 3.27 4.09
CA GLY A 118 -14.91 3.05 3.36
C GLY A 118 -13.64 2.87 4.21
N PHE A 119 -13.72 3.01 5.53
CA PHE A 119 -12.58 2.81 6.47
C PHE A 119 -12.37 1.33 6.80
N THR A 120 -12.28 0.51 5.76
CA THR A 120 -12.32 -0.96 5.84
C THR A 120 -11.17 -1.57 6.63
N CYS A 121 -10.00 -0.92 6.70
CA CYS A 121 -8.88 -1.32 7.54
C CYS A 121 -9.14 -1.17 9.04
N ARG A 122 -10.20 -0.46 9.45
CA ARG A 122 -10.69 -0.29 10.82
C ARG A 122 -12.02 -1.00 11.05
N CYS A 123 -12.29 -2.06 10.28
CA CYS A 123 -13.43 -2.93 10.56
C CYS A 123 -13.40 -3.41 12.03
N ILE A 124 -14.55 -3.44 12.69
CA ILE A 124 -14.67 -3.95 14.07
C ILE A 124 -14.44 -5.47 14.17
N HIS A 125 -14.45 -6.17 13.03
CA HIS A 125 -14.10 -7.58 12.89
C HIS A 125 -12.77 -7.77 12.14
N SER A 126 -11.96 -6.71 12.03
CA SER A 126 -10.69 -6.76 11.32
C SER A 126 -9.76 -7.75 12.00
N LYS A 127 -9.14 -8.60 11.18
CA LYS A 127 -8.03 -9.49 11.54
C LYS A 127 -6.94 -9.32 10.50
N LEU A 128 -5.69 -9.39 10.93
CA LEU A 128 -4.52 -9.41 10.05
C LEU A 128 -4.17 -10.87 9.77
N PHE A 129 -3.89 -11.24 8.52
CA PHE A 129 -3.36 -12.58 8.23
C PHE A 129 -1.89 -12.69 8.66
N GLY A 130 -1.45 -13.88 9.05
CA GLY A 130 -0.05 -14.13 9.38
C GLY A 130 0.34 -13.72 10.81
N ILE A 131 -0.64 -13.61 11.70
CA ILE A 131 -0.45 -13.39 13.15
C ILE A 131 -1.24 -14.44 13.95
N HIS A 132 -1.03 -14.50 15.27
CA HIS A 132 -1.65 -15.50 16.15
C HIS A 132 -3.16 -15.70 15.91
N ASP A 133 -3.92 -14.62 15.82
CA ASP A 133 -5.39 -14.67 15.73
C ASP A 133 -5.94 -15.16 14.38
N LEU A 134 -5.09 -15.24 13.36
CA LEU A 134 -5.44 -15.65 12.00
C LEU A 134 -4.20 -16.13 11.21
N PRO A 135 -4.07 -17.46 10.99
CA PRO A 135 -3.00 -18.03 10.16
C PRO A 135 -2.89 -17.39 8.78
N GLY A 136 -1.65 -17.25 8.31
CA GLY A 136 -1.34 -16.57 7.05
C GLY A 136 -1.56 -17.38 5.78
N GLY A 137 -1.33 -16.70 4.65
CA GLY A 137 -1.54 -17.21 3.30
C GLY A 137 -0.31 -17.87 2.64
N GLN A 138 0.85 -17.90 3.29
CA GLN A 138 1.99 -18.69 2.83
C GLN A 138 1.81 -20.17 3.21
N ALA A 139 0.72 -20.74 2.70
CA ALA A 139 0.28 -22.12 2.87
C ALA A 139 -0.37 -22.60 1.56
N GLN A 140 -0.62 -23.91 1.42
CA GLN A 140 -1.39 -24.43 0.28
C GLN A 140 -2.89 -24.08 0.38
N TYR A 141 -3.42 -23.93 1.59
CA TYR A 141 -4.80 -23.58 1.89
C TYR A 141 -4.87 -22.58 3.05
N VAL A 142 -5.75 -21.58 2.91
CA VAL A 142 -5.98 -20.57 3.96
C VAL A 142 -7.47 -20.38 4.20
N ARG A 143 -7.83 -20.15 5.47
CA ARG A 143 -9.18 -19.75 5.86
C ARG A 143 -9.30 -18.23 5.80
N VAL A 144 -10.35 -17.75 5.16
CA VAL A 144 -10.66 -16.33 5.06
C VAL A 144 -11.97 -16.04 5.79
N PRO A 145 -11.92 -15.42 6.99
CA PRO A 145 -13.12 -14.96 7.67
C PRO A 145 -13.80 -13.82 6.93
N LYS A 146 -15.12 -13.72 7.09
CA LYS A 146 -15.95 -12.68 6.46
C LYS A 146 -15.66 -12.58 4.95
N ALA A 147 -15.56 -13.73 4.28
CA ALA A 147 -14.99 -13.86 2.95
C ALA A 147 -15.66 -12.98 1.90
N GLY A 148 -16.97 -12.76 1.96
CA GLY A 148 -17.67 -11.84 1.05
C GLY A 148 -17.17 -10.39 1.19
N GLY A 149 -16.90 -9.96 2.42
CA GLY A 149 -16.40 -8.62 2.72
C GLY A 149 -14.91 -8.46 2.49
N THR A 150 -14.15 -9.55 2.53
CA THR A 150 -12.70 -9.53 2.33
C THR A 150 -12.34 -9.72 0.86
N LEU A 151 -12.72 -10.85 0.26
CA LEU A 151 -12.22 -11.31 -1.04
C LEU A 151 -12.77 -10.52 -2.21
N PHE A 152 -11.91 -10.31 -3.22
CA PHE A 152 -12.31 -9.85 -4.54
C PHE A 152 -12.23 -10.99 -5.53
N ARG A 153 -13.32 -11.25 -6.24
CA ARG A 153 -13.31 -12.15 -7.38
C ARG A 153 -12.54 -11.52 -8.53
N ILE A 154 -11.61 -12.27 -9.10
CA ILE A 154 -10.88 -11.82 -10.28
C ILE A 154 -11.71 -12.17 -11.53
N PRO A 155 -11.99 -11.22 -12.44
CA PRO A 155 -12.73 -11.52 -13.66
C PRO A 155 -12.08 -12.63 -14.50
N GLY A 156 -12.89 -13.53 -15.08
CA GLY A 156 -12.42 -14.59 -15.97
C GLY A 156 -12.03 -14.07 -17.36
N GLY A 157 -11.28 -14.86 -18.14
CA GLY A 157 -10.94 -14.57 -19.55
C GLY A 157 -9.69 -13.71 -19.78
N ARG A 158 -8.73 -13.74 -18.86
CA ARG A 158 -7.54 -12.87 -18.92
C ARG A 158 -6.47 -13.41 -19.87
N THR A 159 -6.06 -12.59 -20.84
CA THR A 159 -4.88 -12.83 -21.68
C THR A 159 -3.81 -11.78 -21.36
N GLY A 160 -2.59 -12.20 -21.01
CA GLY A 160 -1.42 -11.32 -20.99
C GLY A 160 -1.02 -10.66 -19.66
N VAL A 161 -1.68 -10.98 -18.53
CA VAL A 161 -1.26 -10.50 -17.19
C VAL A 161 -0.97 -11.69 -16.29
N HIS A 162 0.24 -11.73 -15.72
CA HIS A 162 0.64 -12.80 -14.82
C HIS A 162 -0.11 -12.70 -13.48
N ASP A 163 -0.46 -13.82 -12.87
CA ASP A 163 -1.24 -13.84 -11.62
C ASP A 163 -0.54 -13.15 -10.43
N ALA A 164 0.80 -13.23 -10.38
CA ALA A 164 1.63 -12.49 -9.43
C ALA A 164 1.41 -10.96 -9.47
N SER A 165 0.95 -10.41 -10.60
CA SER A 165 0.60 -8.99 -10.75
C SER A 165 -0.66 -8.63 -9.98
N TYR A 166 -1.66 -9.51 -9.98
CA TYR A 166 -2.91 -9.32 -9.25
C TYR A 166 -2.72 -9.42 -7.74
N LEU A 167 -1.75 -10.21 -7.29
CA LEU A 167 -1.38 -10.31 -5.87
C LEU A 167 -1.00 -8.93 -5.29
N LEU A 168 -0.44 -8.04 -6.10
CA LEU A 168 -0.10 -6.67 -5.69
C LEU A 168 -1.32 -5.86 -5.21
N LEU A 169 -2.53 -6.19 -5.69
CA LEU A 169 -3.79 -5.56 -5.29
C LEU A 169 -4.26 -6.00 -3.89
N GLY A 170 -3.66 -7.06 -3.33
CA GLY A 170 -3.95 -7.50 -1.96
C GLY A 170 -3.35 -6.61 -0.89
N ASP A 171 -2.29 -5.86 -1.22
CA ASP A 171 -1.58 -5.00 -0.26
C ASP A 171 -0.84 -3.84 -0.96
N ILE A 172 0.35 -4.10 -1.50
CA ILE A 172 1.35 -3.05 -1.69
C ILE A 172 0.96 -1.98 -2.71
N LEU A 173 0.22 -2.33 -3.78
CA LEU A 173 -0.23 -1.34 -4.76
C LEU A 173 -1.30 -0.39 -4.19
N PRO A 174 -2.41 -0.88 -3.61
CA PRO A 174 -3.34 -0.04 -2.86
C PRO A 174 -2.66 0.74 -1.73
N THR A 175 -1.68 0.17 -1.02
CA THR A 175 -0.95 0.85 0.05
C THR A 175 -0.13 2.04 -0.47
N GLY A 176 0.59 1.88 -1.58
CA GLY A 176 1.28 2.98 -2.24
C GLY A 176 0.32 4.07 -2.73
N LEU A 177 -0.79 3.67 -3.37
CA LEU A 177 -1.84 4.60 -3.79
C LEU A 177 -2.48 5.34 -2.61
N PHE A 178 -2.66 4.67 -1.47
CA PHE A 178 -3.23 5.29 -0.27
C PHE A 178 -2.36 6.44 0.26
N ALA A 179 -1.05 6.28 0.26
CA ALA A 179 -0.12 7.35 0.65
C ALA A 179 -0.26 8.56 -0.28
N VAL A 180 -0.34 8.32 -1.59
CA VAL A 180 -0.55 9.36 -2.61
C VAL A 180 -1.88 10.08 -2.39
N MET A 181 -2.96 9.34 -2.14
CA MET A 181 -4.28 9.91 -1.92
C MET A 181 -4.32 10.79 -0.66
N GLN A 182 -3.74 10.34 0.45
CA GLN A 182 -3.64 11.16 1.67
C GLN A 182 -2.92 12.49 1.40
N LEU A 183 -1.79 12.44 0.68
CA LEU A 183 -1.04 13.64 0.32
C LEU A 183 -1.85 14.56 -0.58
N LEU A 184 -2.34 14.07 -1.73
CA LEU A 184 -3.00 14.91 -2.74
C LEU A 184 -4.36 15.46 -2.29
N GLN A 185 -5.05 14.75 -1.39
CA GLN A 185 -6.32 15.20 -0.81
C GLN A 185 -6.14 16.12 0.41
N ASN A 186 -4.91 16.31 0.89
CA ASN A 186 -4.66 17.16 2.04
C ASN A 186 -4.93 18.64 1.74
N GLN A 187 -5.60 19.33 2.65
CA GLN A 187 -5.93 20.76 2.52
C GLN A 187 -4.68 21.66 2.35
N LYS A 188 -3.50 21.21 2.81
CA LYS A 188 -2.23 21.93 2.66
C LYS A 188 -1.63 21.80 1.27
N ILE A 189 -2.05 20.79 0.50
CA ILE A 189 -1.66 20.55 -0.90
C ILE A 189 -2.63 21.20 -1.88
N ALA A 190 -3.91 21.27 -1.50
CA ALA A 190 -4.98 21.81 -2.32
C ALA A 190 -4.72 23.20 -2.94
N PRO A 191 -4.00 24.17 -2.34
CA PRO A 191 -3.82 25.49 -2.96
C PRO A 191 -3.09 25.44 -4.29
N MET A 192 -2.04 24.62 -4.37
CA MET A 192 -1.22 24.44 -5.56
C MET A 192 -2.01 23.72 -6.66
N LEU A 193 -2.72 22.65 -6.30
CA LEU A 193 -3.55 21.87 -7.22
C LEU A 193 -4.74 22.67 -7.77
N GLN A 194 -5.42 23.45 -6.92
CA GLN A 194 -6.64 24.16 -7.32
C GLN A 194 -6.40 25.59 -7.81
N GLY A 195 -5.22 26.16 -7.57
CA GLY A 195 -4.91 27.56 -7.89
C GLY A 195 -5.69 28.55 -7.05
N LYS A 196 -6.05 28.20 -5.81
CA LYS A 196 -6.80 29.04 -4.87
C LYS A 196 -6.17 29.01 -3.49
N SER A 197 -5.97 30.17 -2.88
CA SER A 197 -5.39 30.29 -1.54
C SER A 197 -6.24 29.57 -0.48
N TRP A 198 -5.58 28.98 0.50
CA TRP A 198 -6.26 28.42 1.68
C TRP A 198 -6.88 29.54 2.53
N PRO A 199 -8.06 29.34 3.17
CA PRO A 199 -8.90 28.13 3.19
C PRO A 199 -9.98 28.06 2.09
N LEU A 200 -10.00 29.02 1.16
CA LEU A 200 -11.06 29.17 0.14
C LEU A 200 -11.14 28.02 -0.88
N ASN A 201 -10.17 27.12 -0.86
CA ASN A 201 -10.01 25.97 -1.74
C ASN A 201 -10.53 24.64 -1.13
N ALA A 202 -10.83 24.61 0.18
CA ALA A 202 -10.98 23.33 0.88
C ALA A 202 -12.14 23.26 1.90
N TRP A 203 -12.86 24.36 2.17
CA TRP A 203 -13.91 24.37 3.21
C TRP A 203 -15.32 24.20 2.62
N PRO A 204 -15.92 22.98 2.64
CA PRO A 204 -17.26 22.75 2.09
C PRO A 204 -18.38 23.34 2.94
N PHE A 205 -18.11 23.64 4.21
CA PHE A 205 -19.07 24.24 5.16
C PHE A 205 -18.99 25.76 5.19
N HIS A 206 -18.40 26.37 4.16
CA HIS A 206 -18.26 27.79 4.09
C HIS A 206 -19.64 28.42 3.87
N PRO A 207 -20.18 29.22 4.81
CA PRO A 207 -21.47 29.84 4.63
C PRO A 207 -21.43 30.71 3.38
N SER A 208 -22.48 30.66 2.56
CA SER A 208 -22.56 31.36 1.26
C SER A 208 -22.39 32.88 1.36
N ASN A 209 -22.45 33.46 2.57
CA ASN A 209 -22.47 34.90 2.82
C ASN A 209 -21.16 35.50 3.38
N THR A 210 -20.02 34.79 3.37
CA THR A 210 -18.76 35.41 3.86
C THR A 210 -18.20 36.51 2.95
N LYS A 211 -18.78 36.74 1.77
CA LYS A 211 -18.45 37.93 0.96
C LYS A 211 -18.69 39.23 1.72
N GLU A 212 -19.63 39.21 2.67
CA GLU A 212 -19.93 40.33 3.56
C GLU A 212 -19.11 40.30 4.86
N ALA A 213 -18.29 39.26 5.07
CA ALA A 213 -17.44 39.16 6.24
C ALA A 213 -16.25 40.13 6.14
N TYR A 214 -15.90 40.74 7.27
CA TYR A 214 -14.78 41.67 7.36
C TYR A 214 -13.48 41.04 6.84
N GLY A 215 -12.84 41.69 5.86
CA GLY A 215 -11.57 41.25 5.28
C GLY A 215 -11.65 40.16 4.19
N ALA A 216 -12.85 39.69 3.81
CA ALA A 216 -13.00 38.68 2.76
C ALA A 216 -12.46 39.14 1.40
N GLU A 217 -12.66 40.42 1.05
CA GLU A 217 -12.11 41.03 -0.17
C GLU A 217 -10.57 41.02 -0.18
N LEU A 218 -9.93 41.27 0.98
CA LEU A 218 -8.47 41.25 1.12
C LEU A 218 -7.90 39.84 0.95
N LEU A 219 -8.56 38.81 1.52
CA LEU A 219 -8.12 37.42 1.35
C LEU A 219 -8.28 36.94 -0.10
N SER A 220 -9.41 37.32 -0.74
CA SER A 220 -9.70 36.95 -2.13
C SER A 220 -8.80 37.66 -3.15
N SER A 221 -8.19 38.79 -2.76
CA SER A 221 -7.34 39.60 -3.64
C SER A 221 -5.87 39.22 -3.60
N LEU A 222 -5.44 38.27 -2.75
CA LEU A 222 -4.08 37.71 -2.74
C LEU A 222 -3.92 36.69 -3.89
N PRO A 223 -3.30 37.06 -5.02
CA PRO A 223 -3.19 36.16 -6.16
C PRO A 223 -2.04 35.17 -5.93
N LEU A 224 -2.27 33.89 -6.19
CA LEU A 224 -1.17 32.93 -6.29
C LEU A 224 -0.37 33.22 -7.57
N LEU A 225 0.93 33.44 -7.42
CA LEU A 225 1.83 33.54 -8.56
C LEU A 225 2.03 32.15 -9.17
N GLU A 226 2.47 32.10 -10.42
CA GLU A 226 2.73 30.83 -11.11
C GLU A 226 3.74 29.95 -10.35
N LYS A 227 4.78 30.56 -9.77
CA LYS A 227 5.77 29.88 -8.93
C LYS A 227 5.18 29.28 -7.65
N ASP A 228 4.13 29.89 -7.11
CA ASP A 228 3.45 29.44 -5.88
C ASP A 228 2.57 28.21 -6.15
N ARG A 229 2.32 27.90 -7.43
CA ARG A 229 1.56 26.74 -7.88
C ARG A 229 2.44 25.54 -8.21
N SER A 230 3.66 25.48 -7.68
CA SER A 230 4.53 24.31 -7.83
C SER A 230 4.36 23.32 -6.68
N LEU A 231 4.44 22.03 -6.98
CA LEU A 231 4.48 20.95 -5.99
C LEU A 231 5.86 20.32 -5.99
N THR A 232 6.57 20.42 -4.88
CA THR A 232 7.76 19.62 -4.61
C THR A 232 7.38 18.50 -3.66
N ILE A 233 7.56 17.26 -4.08
CA ILE A 233 7.22 16.05 -3.31
C ILE A 233 8.46 15.19 -3.15
N ALA A 234 8.60 14.50 -2.02
CA ALA A 234 9.57 13.42 -1.89
C ALA A 234 8.90 12.07 -1.61
N VAL A 235 9.43 11.00 -2.19
CA VAL A 235 9.12 9.61 -1.80
C VAL A 235 10.31 9.06 -1.04
N VAL A 236 10.16 8.80 0.25
CA VAL A 236 11.21 8.27 1.12
C VAL A 236 11.01 6.77 1.30
N GLY A 237 11.91 5.99 0.69
CA GLY A 237 11.87 4.54 0.59
C GLY A 237 11.44 4.08 -0.80
N LEU A 238 12.30 3.31 -1.48
CA LEU A 238 12.07 2.79 -2.84
C LEU A 238 12.05 1.25 -2.87
N GLY A 239 11.56 0.64 -1.77
CA GLY A 239 11.18 -0.77 -1.74
C GLY A 239 9.87 -1.03 -2.53
N PRO A 240 9.28 -2.23 -2.43
CA PRO A 240 8.09 -2.58 -3.21
C PRO A 240 6.91 -1.60 -3.06
N VAL A 241 6.56 -1.20 -1.83
CA VAL A 241 5.51 -0.20 -1.57
C VAL A 241 5.89 1.17 -2.12
N GLY A 242 7.17 1.55 -2.02
CA GLY A 242 7.66 2.83 -2.54
C GLY A 242 7.63 2.92 -4.06
N ILE A 243 7.91 1.82 -4.77
CA ILE A 243 7.70 1.73 -6.22
C ILE A 243 6.21 1.91 -6.56
N CYS A 244 5.32 1.25 -5.82
CA CYS A 244 3.87 1.44 -5.99
C CYS A 244 3.47 2.90 -5.75
N ALA A 245 3.95 3.54 -4.68
CA ALA A 245 3.67 4.95 -4.38
C ALA A 245 4.22 5.89 -5.47
N PHE A 246 5.43 5.65 -5.94
CA PHE A 246 6.06 6.42 -7.02
C PHE A 246 5.25 6.35 -8.32
N VAL A 247 4.90 5.14 -8.77
CA VAL A 247 4.09 4.94 -9.99
C VAL A 247 2.69 5.52 -9.81
N SER A 248 2.04 5.30 -8.67
CA SER A 248 0.71 5.88 -8.38
C SER A 248 0.72 7.40 -8.31
N LEU A 249 1.80 8.01 -7.82
CA LEU A 249 1.94 9.46 -7.78
C LEU A 249 2.03 10.05 -9.20
N LEU A 250 2.89 9.47 -10.04
CA LEU A 250 3.04 9.87 -11.43
C LEU A 250 1.74 9.67 -12.23
N ASP A 251 1.06 8.54 -12.03
CA ASP A 251 -0.26 8.28 -12.61
C ASP A 251 -1.28 9.36 -12.20
N ALA A 252 -1.41 9.63 -10.90
CA ALA A 252 -2.39 10.59 -10.38
C ALA A 252 -2.13 12.02 -10.86
N ILE A 253 -0.86 12.43 -10.94
CA ILE A 253 -0.50 13.77 -11.44
C ILE A 253 -0.76 13.86 -12.96
N SER A 254 -0.45 12.83 -13.73
CA SER A 254 -0.65 12.88 -15.19
C SER A 254 -2.11 12.82 -15.62
N GLU A 255 -2.98 12.21 -14.80
CA GLU A 255 -4.42 12.13 -15.09
C GLU A 255 -5.20 13.36 -14.58
N THR A 256 -4.53 14.35 -13.96
CA THR A 256 -5.21 15.56 -13.47
C THR A 256 -5.62 16.51 -14.60
N SER A 257 -6.85 17.02 -14.53
CA SER A 257 -7.36 18.02 -15.50
C SER A 257 -6.81 19.43 -15.28
N ARG A 258 -6.11 19.67 -14.16
CA ARG A 258 -5.50 20.96 -13.80
C ARG A 258 -4.03 20.75 -13.46
N PRO A 259 -3.16 20.59 -14.47
CA PRO A 259 -1.75 20.35 -14.22
C PRO A 259 -1.13 21.56 -13.52
N CYS A 260 -0.23 21.27 -12.60
CA CYS A 260 0.64 22.23 -11.97
C CYS A 260 2.08 21.67 -12.03
N PRO A 261 3.13 22.50 -12.08
CA PRO A 261 4.49 22.00 -12.12
C PRO A 261 4.78 21.11 -10.91
N VAL A 262 5.25 19.89 -11.16
CA VAL A 262 5.64 18.95 -10.10
C VAL A 262 7.13 18.63 -10.20
N ARG A 263 7.80 18.73 -9.06
CA ARG A 263 9.16 18.24 -8.84
C ARG A 263 9.13 17.09 -7.84
N LEU A 264 9.87 16.03 -8.12
CA LEU A 264 9.88 14.81 -7.34
C LEU A 264 11.31 14.40 -6.96
N VAL A 265 11.53 14.16 -5.66
CA VAL A 265 12.75 13.53 -5.17
C VAL A 265 12.43 12.12 -4.67
N ALA A 266 12.95 11.10 -5.33
CA ALA A 266 12.79 9.70 -4.92
C ALA A 266 14.04 9.27 -4.14
N VAL A 267 13.88 8.81 -2.90
CA VAL A 267 14.98 8.67 -1.94
C VAL A 267 15.09 7.24 -1.43
N ASP A 268 16.26 6.61 -1.56
CA ASP A 268 16.58 5.33 -0.90
C ASP A 268 18.11 5.20 -0.70
N PRO A 269 18.57 4.65 0.44
CA PRO A 269 20.00 4.43 0.65
C PRO A 269 20.60 3.40 -0.32
N LEU A 270 19.83 2.40 -0.77
CA LEU A 270 20.34 1.34 -1.62
C LEU A 270 20.41 1.77 -3.08
N HIS A 271 21.62 1.77 -3.64
CA HIS A 271 21.86 2.06 -5.06
C HIS A 271 21.00 1.19 -5.99
N SER A 272 20.88 -0.11 -5.70
CA SER A 272 20.10 -1.05 -6.50
C SER A 272 18.61 -0.67 -6.59
N ARG A 273 18.02 -0.15 -5.52
CA ARG A 273 16.62 0.32 -5.51
C ARG A 273 16.46 1.61 -6.31
N ARG A 274 17.43 2.53 -6.21
CA ARG A 274 17.45 3.75 -7.02
C ARG A 274 17.55 3.45 -8.52
N GLU A 275 18.45 2.55 -8.92
CA GLU A 275 18.56 2.07 -10.30
C GLU A 275 17.28 1.41 -10.80
N LYS A 276 16.61 0.64 -9.93
CA LYS A 276 15.33 0.00 -10.26
C LYS A 276 14.25 1.04 -10.56
N VAL A 277 14.10 2.06 -9.73
CA VAL A 277 13.12 3.14 -9.95
C VAL A 277 13.44 3.93 -11.21
N GLN A 278 14.73 4.18 -11.50
CA GLN A 278 15.14 4.82 -12.77
C GLN A 278 14.68 3.98 -13.97
N LYS A 279 14.98 2.67 -13.97
CA LYS A 279 14.53 1.75 -15.04
C LYS A 279 13.01 1.71 -15.19
N ILE A 280 12.27 1.81 -14.08
CA ILE A 280 10.81 1.86 -14.09
C ILE A 280 10.33 3.16 -14.75
N HIS A 281 10.83 4.32 -14.31
CA HIS A 281 10.48 5.62 -14.90
C HIS A 281 10.80 5.66 -16.41
N ASP A 282 11.97 5.16 -16.81
CA ASP A 282 12.39 5.06 -18.21
C ASP A 282 11.54 4.09 -19.05
N ALA A 283 10.81 3.17 -18.41
CA ALA A 283 9.92 2.22 -19.06
C ALA A 283 8.44 2.67 -19.07
N MET A 284 8.04 3.65 -18.25
CA MET A 284 6.66 4.17 -18.24
C MET A 284 6.29 4.82 -19.57
N ASP A 285 5.00 4.93 -19.91
CA ASP A 285 4.63 5.76 -21.07
C ASP A 285 5.05 7.22 -20.86
N VAL A 286 5.42 7.91 -21.95
CA VAL A 286 5.94 9.29 -21.90
C VAL A 286 5.00 10.24 -21.14
N LYS A 287 3.68 10.02 -21.22
CA LYS A 287 2.69 10.84 -20.50
C LYS A 287 2.81 10.77 -18.96
N TYR A 288 3.44 9.72 -18.43
CA TYR A 288 3.64 9.52 -16.99
C TYR A 288 5.05 9.87 -16.53
N ARG A 289 5.94 10.28 -17.43
CA ARG A 289 7.32 10.63 -17.08
C ARG A 289 7.43 12.11 -16.75
N LEU A 290 8.06 12.39 -15.62
CA LEU A 290 8.60 13.73 -15.34
C LEU A 290 9.84 14.00 -16.20
N GLY A 291 10.06 15.27 -16.53
CA GLY A 291 11.25 15.74 -17.23
C GLY A 291 12.52 15.57 -16.38
N GLN A 292 13.67 15.62 -17.03
CA GLN A 292 14.98 15.38 -16.39
C GLN A 292 15.34 16.40 -15.29
N ASN A 293 14.70 17.58 -15.31
CA ASN A 293 14.85 18.62 -14.29
C ASN A 293 13.79 18.54 -13.18
N ASP A 294 12.80 17.67 -13.33
CA ASP A 294 11.64 17.55 -12.46
C ASP A 294 11.64 16.26 -11.64
N LEU A 295 12.55 15.32 -11.92
CA LEU A 295 12.78 14.11 -11.12
C LEU A 295 14.25 13.97 -10.77
N VAL A 296 14.54 13.75 -9.48
CA VAL A 296 15.85 13.32 -9.02
C VAL A 296 15.69 12.07 -8.15
N ILE A 297 16.47 11.04 -8.46
CA ILE A 297 16.55 9.82 -7.65
C ILE A 297 17.85 9.90 -6.83
N ALA A 298 17.72 10.14 -5.52
CA ALA A 298 18.82 10.52 -4.65
C ALA A 298 19.06 9.51 -3.52
N SER A 299 20.30 9.47 -3.03
CA SER A 299 20.62 8.85 -1.74
C SER A 299 19.98 9.66 -0.59
N ILE A 300 20.00 9.10 0.63
CA ILE A 300 19.52 9.84 1.81
C ILE A 300 20.42 11.03 2.14
N GLU A 301 21.70 10.96 1.75
CA GLU A 301 22.70 12.02 1.95
C GLU A 301 22.54 13.16 0.93
N ASP A 302 22.18 12.84 -0.31
CA ASP A 302 22.08 13.83 -1.40
C ASP A 302 20.72 14.53 -1.43
N ALA A 303 19.65 13.86 -0.98
CA ALA A 303 18.29 14.36 -1.07
C ALA A 303 18.07 15.75 -0.42
N PRO A 304 18.62 16.06 0.78
CA PRO A 304 18.49 17.38 1.38
C PRO A 304 19.04 18.51 0.49
N GLY A 305 20.21 18.31 -0.12
CA GLY A 305 20.83 19.31 -0.99
C GLY A 305 20.03 19.55 -2.28
N VAL A 306 19.40 18.51 -2.82
CA VAL A 306 18.49 18.62 -3.97
C VAL A 306 17.27 19.47 -3.60
N VAL A 307 16.63 19.16 -2.47
CA VAL A 307 15.44 19.88 -1.99
C VAL A 307 15.77 21.33 -1.66
N GLU A 308 16.90 21.58 -0.98
CA GLU A 308 17.37 22.93 -0.67
C GLU A 308 17.52 23.78 -1.92
N LYS A 309 18.19 23.25 -2.95
CA LYS A 309 18.37 23.94 -4.25
C LYS A 309 17.06 24.18 -4.99
N TRP A 310 16.12 23.24 -4.95
CA TRP A 310 14.85 23.36 -5.67
C TRP A 310 13.85 24.30 -5.02
N THR A 311 13.98 24.50 -3.71
CA THR A 311 12.96 25.18 -2.90
C THR A 311 13.49 26.42 -2.20
N ASP A 312 14.72 26.85 -2.51
CA ASP A 312 15.42 27.93 -1.82
C ASP A 312 15.44 27.73 -0.30
N GLY A 313 15.67 26.48 0.13
CA GLY A 313 15.72 26.07 1.54
C GLY A 313 14.34 25.92 2.23
N VAL A 314 13.23 26.06 1.51
CA VAL A 314 11.88 25.99 2.12
C VAL A 314 11.46 24.55 2.44
N GLY A 315 11.79 23.59 1.60
CA GLY A 315 11.40 22.17 1.72
C GLY A 315 10.23 21.74 0.82
N CYS A 316 9.93 20.43 0.82
CA CYS A 316 8.87 19.81 0.04
C CYS A 316 7.48 20.15 0.58
N ASN A 317 6.51 20.36 -0.31
CA ASN A 317 5.10 20.54 0.05
C ASN A 317 4.52 19.29 0.74
N GLY A 318 4.91 18.11 0.28
CA GLY A 318 4.48 16.84 0.85
C GLY A 318 5.54 15.75 0.76
N ILE A 319 5.49 14.81 1.69
CA ILE A 319 6.37 13.64 1.74
C ILE A 319 5.52 12.37 1.78
N LEU A 320 5.88 11.38 0.97
CA LEU A 320 5.41 10.00 1.11
C LEU A 320 6.48 9.22 1.86
N GLU A 321 6.23 8.90 3.13
CA GLU A 321 7.10 8.07 3.98
C GLU A 321 6.60 6.63 3.93
N VAL A 322 7.39 5.75 3.32
CA VAL A 322 7.00 4.37 2.98
C VAL A 322 8.01 3.34 3.51
N VAL A 323 8.76 3.68 4.55
CA VAL A 323 9.74 2.80 5.21
C VAL A 323 9.24 2.32 6.57
N GLY A 324 8.79 3.22 7.44
CA GLY A 324 8.27 2.84 8.77
C GLY A 324 9.33 2.76 9.86
N ASN A 325 10.33 3.64 9.86
CA ASN A 325 11.28 3.74 10.98
C ASN A 325 11.61 5.20 11.31
N ASN A 326 12.19 5.41 12.50
CA ASN A 326 12.50 6.76 12.99
C ASN A 326 13.50 7.51 12.10
N SER A 327 14.49 6.83 11.49
CA SER A 327 15.45 7.51 10.60
C SER A 327 14.79 8.06 9.33
N ALA A 328 13.89 7.28 8.71
CA ALA A 328 13.13 7.70 7.54
C ALA A 328 12.14 8.81 7.89
N LEU A 329 11.51 8.73 9.06
CA LEU A 329 10.57 9.75 9.52
C LEU A 329 11.26 11.06 9.93
N SER A 330 12.46 11.00 10.51
CA SER A 330 13.32 12.17 10.74
C SER A 330 13.69 12.84 9.42
N LEU A 331 14.17 12.07 8.44
CA LEU A 331 14.45 12.61 7.11
C LEU A 331 13.21 13.24 6.47
N ALA A 332 12.04 12.58 6.56
CA ALA A 332 10.78 13.15 6.08
C ALA A 332 10.45 14.49 6.77
N TYR A 333 10.66 14.58 8.09
CA TYR A 333 10.47 15.82 8.84
C TYR A 333 11.46 16.92 8.43
N ASP A 334 12.71 16.58 8.14
CA ASP A 334 13.71 17.55 7.71
C ASP A 334 13.41 18.08 6.31
N LEU A 335 12.99 17.20 5.40
CA LEU A 335 12.66 17.55 4.01
C LEU A 335 11.34 18.30 3.86
N VAL A 336 10.34 18.10 4.73
CA VAL A 336 9.04 18.78 4.60
C VAL A 336 9.16 20.26 4.95
N ARG A 337 8.47 21.12 4.21
CA ARG A 337 8.41 22.56 4.50
C ARG A 337 7.50 22.89 5.70
N PRO A 338 7.62 24.11 6.27
CA PRO A 338 6.58 24.64 7.15
C PRO A 338 5.20 24.62 6.50
N PHE A 339 4.18 24.17 7.23
CA PHE A 339 2.83 24.01 6.69
C PHE A 339 2.70 22.93 5.59
N GLY A 340 3.60 21.94 5.57
CA GLY A 340 3.52 20.75 4.71
C GLY A 340 2.82 19.54 5.35
N ILE A 341 2.81 18.42 4.62
CA ILE A 341 2.22 17.12 5.02
C ILE A 341 3.22 15.97 4.88
N ILE A 342 3.26 15.08 5.86
CA ILE A 342 3.90 13.77 5.75
C ILE A 342 2.79 12.72 5.75
N SER A 343 2.63 11.99 4.64
CA SER A 343 1.79 10.80 4.59
C SER A 343 2.67 9.57 4.82
N SER A 344 2.45 8.91 5.95
CA SER A 344 3.24 7.78 6.43
C SER A 344 2.40 6.51 6.41
N VAL A 345 2.76 5.58 5.52
CA VAL A 345 2.18 4.23 5.46
C VAL A 345 3.18 3.14 5.86
N GLY A 346 4.42 3.53 6.18
CA GLY A 346 5.39 2.64 6.81
C GLY A 346 4.95 2.18 8.21
N VAL A 347 5.33 0.95 8.57
CA VAL A 347 4.96 0.34 9.87
C VAL A 347 5.98 0.74 10.94
N HIS A 348 5.68 1.80 11.69
CA HIS A 348 6.52 2.29 12.79
C HIS A 348 6.40 1.43 14.04
N GLN A 349 7.51 0.85 14.51
CA GLN A 349 7.57 -0.06 15.66
C GLN A 349 8.25 0.53 16.90
N GLY A 350 8.99 1.63 16.76
CA GLY A 350 9.77 2.22 17.84
C GLY A 350 9.09 3.44 18.48
N PRO A 351 8.64 3.38 19.74
CA PRO A 351 8.34 4.58 20.49
C PRO A 351 9.63 5.23 21.04
N PRO A 352 9.62 6.56 21.29
CA PRO A 352 8.68 7.54 20.76
C PRO A 352 8.96 7.88 19.28
N LEU A 353 8.02 8.60 18.66
CA LEU A 353 8.28 9.28 17.38
C LEU A 353 9.49 10.23 17.53
N PRO A 354 10.29 10.47 16.47
CA PRO A 354 11.57 11.17 16.58
C PRO A 354 11.44 12.70 16.68
N PHE A 355 10.27 13.20 17.08
CA PHE A 355 9.99 14.63 17.19
C PHE A 355 9.15 14.93 18.43
N THR A 356 9.30 16.15 18.92
CA THR A 356 8.53 16.70 20.03
C THR A 356 7.27 17.39 19.52
N GLY A 357 6.26 17.51 20.39
CA GLY A 357 5.07 18.32 20.12
C GLY A 357 5.40 19.77 19.74
N ARG A 358 6.47 20.34 20.32
CA ARG A 358 6.91 21.71 20.01
C ARG A 358 7.48 21.84 18.60
N GLN A 359 8.32 20.91 18.17
CA GLN A 359 8.87 20.88 16.81
C GLN A 359 7.77 20.81 15.75
N VAL A 360 6.78 19.95 15.93
CA VAL A 360 5.68 19.81 14.96
C VAL A 360 4.73 21.01 15.01
N TYR A 361 4.52 21.61 16.19
CA TYR A 361 3.74 22.83 16.36
C TYR A 361 4.39 24.02 15.64
N ASP A 362 5.67 24.29 15.91
CA ASP A 362 6.39 25.44 15.36
C ASP A 362 6.52 25.34 13.82
N LYS A 363 6.65 24.13 13.28
CA LYS A 363 6.72 23.89 11.83
C LYS A 363 5.34 23.77 11.17
N ASN A 364 4.25 23.71 11.95
CA ASN A 364 2.89 23.48 11.46
C ASN A 364 2.77 22.29 10.49
N VAL A 365 3.45 21.17 10.76
CA VAL A 365 3.43 19.99 9.87
C VAL A 365 2.20 19.14 10.18
N SER A 366 1.54 18.62 9.13
CA SER A 366 0.53 17.58 9.29
C SER A 366 1.17 16.21 9.14
N PHE A 367 0.63 15.23 9.85
CA PHE A 367 0.98 13.84 9.71
C PHE A 367 -0.29 13.03 9.49
N ASP A 368 -0.33 12.28 8.41
CA ASP A 368 -1.35 11.25 8.20
C ASP A 368 -0.66 9.89 8.32
N PHE A 369 -1.02 9.14 9.36
CA PHE A 369 -0.54 7.78 9.59
C PHE A 369 -1.70 6.80 9.36
N GLY A 370 -1.41 5.63 8.79
CA GLY A 370 -2.37 4.54 8.87
C GLY A 370 -2.18 3.39 7.90
N ARG A 371 -2.86 2.30 8.25
CA ARG A 371 -2.99 1.09 7.42
C ARG A 371 -3.94 1.36 6.25
N CYS A 372 -3.60 0.90 5.05
CA CYS A 372 -4.43 1.06 3.86
C CYS A 372 -5.80 0.36 3.99
N PRO A 373 -6.93 1.04 3.72
CA PRO A 373 -8.24 0.41 3.56
C PRO A 373 -8.37 -0.23 2.17
N VAL A 374 -7.60 -1.29 1.93
CA VAL A 374 -7.46 -1.96 0.61
C VAL A 374 -8.79 -2.22 -0.07
N ARG A 375 -9.80 -2.73 0.64
CA ARG A 375 -11.13 -2.99 0.08
C ARG A 375 -11.76 -1.74 -0.56
N ALA A 376 -11.58 -0.57 0.04
CA ALA A 376 -12.11 0.68 -0.51
C ALA A 376 -11.27 1.21 -1.68
N LEU A 377 -9.95 1.00 -1.65
CA LEU A 377 -9.05 1.46 -2.72
C LEU A 377 -8.92 0.48 -3.88
N PHE A 378 -9.38 -0.77 -3.73
CA PHE A 378 -9.16 -1.84 -4.70
C PHE A 378 -9.55 -1.46 -6.13
N PRO A 379 -10.71 -0.81 -6.41
CA PRO A 379 -11.05 -0.41 -7.77
C PRO A 379 -10.05 0.57 -8.38
N LEU A 380 -9.66 1.60 -7.62
CA LEU A 380 -8.69 2.61 -8.07
C LEU A 380 -7.30 1.99 -8.28
N ALA A 381 -6.86 1.12 -7.36
CA ALA A 381 -5.60 0.41 -7.50
C ALA A 381 -5.61 -0.54 -8.72
N SER A 382 -6.75 -1.18 -9.01
CA SER A 382 -6.92 -2.02 -10.20
C SER A 382 -6.82 -1.23 -11.51
N GLU A 383 -7.29 0.02 -11.53
CA GLU A 383 -7.10 0.89 -12.68
C GLU A 383 -5.63 1.27 -12.88
N VAL A 384 -4.92 1.64 -11.80
CA VAL A 384 -3.48 1.90 -11.84
C VAL A 384 -2.74 0.66 -12.35
N LEU A 385 -3.04 -0.54 -11.84
CA LEU A 385 -2.47 -1.78 -12.33
C LEU A 385 -2.66 -1.94 -13.84
N SER A 386 -3.88 -1.68 -14.33
CA SER A 386 -4.26 -1.87 -15.73
C SER A 386 -3.55 -0.87 -16.67
N ARG A 387 -3.30 0.37 -16.21
CA ARG A 387 -2.57 1.38 -16.99
C ARG A 387 -1.05 1.11 -17.02
N HIS A 388 -0.53 0.45 -16.00
CA HIS A 388 0.92 0.25 -15.81
C HIS A 388 1.35 -1.23 -15.88
N LEU A 389 0.71 -2.02 -16.77
CA LEU A 389 1.04 -3.44 -16.96
C LEU A 389 2.48 -3.70 -17.42
N GLY A 390 3.14 -2.73 -18.06
CA GLY A 390 4.57 -2.85 -18.41
C GLY A 390 5.49 -2.95 -17.17
N ILE A 391 5.04 -2.47 -16.02
CA ILE A 391 5.76 -2.48 -14.74
C ILE A 391 5.21 -3.57 -13.82
N PHE A 392 3.88 -3.64 -13.71
CA PHE A 392 3.24 -4.55 -12.75
C PHE A 392 2.89 -5.92 -13.35
N GLY A 393 2.77 -6.03 -14.68
CA GLY A 393 2.21 -7.19 -15.39
C GLY A 393 3.18 -8.33 -15.68
N SER A 394 4.49 -8.09 -15.63
CA SER A 394 5.54 -9.07 -15.93
C SER A 394 6.30 -9.52 -14.68
N VAL A 395 7.00 -10.66 -14.78
CA VAL A 395 7.83 -11.23 -13.72
C VAL A 395 9.28 -11.34 -14.21
N GLY A 396 10.22 -10.92 -13.38
CA GLY A 396 11.66 -11.15 -13.59
C GLY A 396 12.34 -10.27 -14.64
N GLN A 397 11.63 -9.34 -15.29
CA GLN A 397 12.27 -8.35 -16.16
C GLN A 397 12.88 -7.21 -15.32
N GLY A 398 13.84 -6.49 -15.91
CA GLY A 398 14.59 -5.44 -15.20
C GLY A 398 13.71 -4.38 -14.54
N GLN A 399 12.55 -4.07 -15.12
CA GLN A 399 11.55 -3.12 -14.65
C GLN A 399 10.36 -3.76 -13.92
N SER A 400 10.19 -5.10 -14.00
CA SER A 400 9.10 -5.81 -13.31
C SER A 400 9.17 -5.61 -11.81
N LEU A 401 8.06 -5.29 -11.15
CA LEU A 401 8.03 -5.24 -9.69
C LEU A 401 8.25 -6.62 -9.07
N VAL A 402 7.55 -7.65 -9.58
CA VAL A 402 7.76 -9.05 -9.17
C VAL A 402 9.03 -9.56 -9.81
N GLU A 403 10.03 -9.89 -9.00
CA GLU A 403 11.32 -10.34 -9.52
C GLU A 403 11.34 -11.84 -9.80
N ARG A 404 10.63 -12.64 -9.00
CA ARG A 404 10.69 -14.09 -9.09
C ARG A 404 9.51 -14.79 -8.44
N ILE A 405 9.26 -16.01 -8.92
CA ILE A 405 8.31 -16.96 -8.33
C ILE A 405 9.06 -18.26 -8.02
N VAL A 406 9.11 -18.61 -6.75
CA VAL A 406 9.94 -19.69 -6.19
C VAL A 406 9.10 -20.68 -5.40
N GLY A 407 9.61 -21.90 -5.21
CA GLY A 407 8.93 -22.92 -4.40
C GLY A 407 9.01 -22.63 -2.90
N PHE A 408 8.20 -23.34 -2.12
CA PHE A 408 8.25 -23.24 -0.65
C PHE A 408 9.56 -23.80 -0.08
N ASP A 409 10.19 -24.76 -0.73
CA ASP A 409 11.49 -25.32 -0.35
C ASP A 409 12.61 -24.27 -0.30
N GLU A 410 12.46 -23.14 -1.01
CA GLU A 410 13.40 -22.02 -0.96
C GLU A 410 13.01 -20.91 0.03
N ALA A 411 11.96 -21.08 0.85
CA ALA A 411 11.39 -20.04 1.70
C ALA A 411 12.42 -19.36 2.62
N ALA A 412 13.17 -20.16 3.40
CA ALA A 412 14.16 -19.63 4.34
C ALA A 412 15.22 -18.75 3.65
N ARG A 413 15.72 -19.21 2.50
CA ARG A 413 16.69 -18.47 1.68
C ARG A 413 16.10 -17.14 1.22
N TRP A 414 14.88 -17.12 0.71
CA TRP A 414 14.30 -15.89 0.16
C TRP A 414 13.87 -14.90 1.23
N TYR A 415 13.49 -15.36 2.43
CA TYR A 415 13.34 -14.50 3.60
C TYR A 415 14.67 -13.78 3.93
N GLU A 416 15.78 -14.51 3.96
CA GLU A 416 17.12 -13.96 4.23
C GLU A 416 17.58 -12.97 3.13
N GLU A 417 17.40 -13.32 1.86
CA GLU A 417 17.76 -12.43 0.73
C GLU A 417 16.94 -11.13 0.73
N PHE A 418 15.64 -11.24 1.05
CA PHE A 418 14.74 -10.10 1.14
C PHE A 418 15.07 -9.21 2.34
N ASP A 419 15.38 -9.83 3.49
CA ASP A 419 15.83 -9.13 4.70
C ASP A 419 17.08 -8.28 4.44
N LYS A 420 18.04 -8.84 3.70
CA LYS A 420 19.30 -8.17 3.33
C LYS A 420 19.14 -7.17 2.17
N GLY A 421 17.92 -6.97 1.67
CA GLY A 421 17.63 -6.06 0.57
C GLY A 421 18.27 -6.45 -0.76
N ARG A 422 18.63 -7.74 -0.93
CA ARG A 422 19.27 -8.28 -2.14
C ARG A 422 18.26 -8.73 -3.21
N CYS A 423 16.99 -8.79 -2.86
CA CYS A 423 15.89 -8.92 -3.82
C CYS A 423 14.76 -7.93 -3.52
N GLY A 424 13.99 -7.62 -4.56
CA GLY A 424 12.73 -6.89 -4.47
C GLY A 424 11.57 -7.83 -4.10
N LYS A 425 10.50 -7.82 -4.88
CA LYS A 425 9.30 -8.62 -4.57
C LYS A 425 9.49 -10.11 -4.93
N VAL A 426 9.42 -10.97 -3.91
CA VAL A 426 9.39 -12.43 -4.04
C VAL A 426 7.96 -12.94 -3.87
N VAL A 427 7.59 -13.93 -4.68
CA VAL A 427 6.32 -14.64 -4.59
C VAL A 427 6.58 -16.13 -4.51
N PHE A 428 5.87 -16.82 -3.62
CA PHE A 428 5.95 -18.24 -3.42
C PHE A 428 4.82 -18.97 -4.17
N ASP A 429 5.17 -20.06 -4.83
CA ASP A 429 4.23 -21.03 -5.42
C ASP A 429 4.25 -22.30 -4.54
N PRO A 430 3.15 -22.59 -3.80
CA PRO A 430 3.10 -23.74 -2.89
C PRO A 430 3.05 -25.11 -3.58
N TRP A 431 3.04 -25.15 -4.92
CA TRP A 431 2.90 -26.36 -5.73
C TRP A 431 4.11 -26.66 -6.62
N LYS A 432 5.10 -25.77 -6.64
CA LYS A 432 6.45 -26.08 -7.13
C LYS A 432 7.21 -26.83 -6.05
#